data_AF-A0A7R9XDU8-F1
#
_entry.id   AF-A0A7R9XDU8-F1
#
_cell.length_a   1.000
_cell.length_b   1.000
_cell.length_c   1.000
_cell.angle_alpha   90.00
_cell.angle_beta   90.00
_cell.angle_gamma   90.00
#
_symmetry.space_group_name_H-M   'P 1'
#
loop_
_entity.id
_entity.type
_entity.pdbx_description
1 polymer ?
#
loop_
_entity_poly.entity_id
_entity_poly.type
_entity_poly.pdbx_seq_one_letter_code
_entity_poly.pdbx_strand_id
1 'polypeptide(L)'
;SYCPIHDRDAAISRRDGRSCWPEPNSTPMWQYLGFMSNSKPSAIFKISQLKNKEDLVSHFGFGKQAFSHTAQIGISVETLAQISTLTPVSQAESASSALQFSQKMLENFFNYVASFSNPMSSYLNNPNESYVPMSVVKSWYANFERRLSQNPHFWKT
;
A
#
# COMPACT_ATOMS: atom_id res chain seq x y z
N SER A 1 -38.30 6.23 -7.14
CA SER A 1 -37.94 7.55 -7.69
C SER A 1 -36.44 7.69 -7.68
N TYR A 2 -35.81 7.66 -8.86
CA TYR A 2 -34.36 7.77 -9.02
C TYR A 2 -34.05 9.27 -9.13
N CYS A 3 -33.51 9.89 -8.08
CA CYS A 3 -32.98 11.25 -8.17
C CYS A 3 -31.57 11.14 -8.76
N PRO A 4 -31.33 11.59 -10.00
CA PRO A 4 -29.98 11.63 -10.55
C PRO A 4 -29.15 12.59 -9.71
N ILE A 5 -27.92 12.20 -9.39
CA ILE A 5 -26.99 13.08 -8.69
C ILE A 5 -26.61 14.18 -9.69
N HIS A 6 -27.21 15.37 -9.58
CA HIS A 6 -26.94 16.49 -10.46
C HIS A 6 -25.50 16.97 -10.24
N ASP A 7 -24.65 16.79 -11.25
CA ASP A 7 -23.30 17.36 -11.41
C ASP A 7 -22.35 17.21 -10.19
N ARG A 8 -22.61 16.21 -9.35
CA ARG A 8 -21.86 15.91 -8.14
C ARG A 8 -21.66 14.41 -8.04
N ASP A 9 -20.50 14.00 -7.55
CA ASP A 9 -20.13 12.60 -7.44
C ASP A 9 -20.12 12.19 -5.97
N ALA A 10 -20.27 10.89 -5.70
CA ALA A 10 -20.35 10.36 -4.35
C ALA A 10 -18.99 9.78 -3.92
N ALA A 11 -18.38 10.37 -2.90
CA ALA A 11 -17.22 9.81 -2.22
C ALA A 11 -17.67 8.75 -1.21
N ILE A 12 -17.02 7.58 -1.25
CA ILE A 12 -17.37 6.42 -0.41
C ILE A 12 -16.25 6.21 0.59
N SER A 13 -16.62 6.27 1.86
CA SER A 13 -15.75 6.08 3.00
C SER A 13 -16.27 4.96 3.89
N ARG A 14 -15.36 4.34 4.63
CA ARG A 14 -15.67 3.28 5.60
C ARG A 14 -15.16 3.65 6.98
N ARG A 15 -15.86 3.18 7.99
CA ARG A 15 -15.39 3.03 9.36
C ARG A 15 -15.41 1.54 9.70
N ASP A 16 -14.30 1.02 10.22
CA ASP A 16 -14.27 -0.36 10.71
C ASP A 16 -14.87 -0.46 12.10
N GLY A 17 -15.60 -1.54 12.34
CA GLY A 17 -16.16 -1.91 13.62
C GLY A 17 -16.03 -3.41 13.81
N ARG A 18 -14.81 -3.88 14.13
CA ARG A 18 -14.41 -5.12 14.85
C ARG A 18 -12.89 -5.25 14.73
N SER A 19 -12.13 -5.04 15.80
CA SER A 19 -11.82 -6.04 16.83
C SER A 19 -11.43 -7.41 16.27
N CYS A 20 -10.17 -7.53 15.85
CA CYS A 20 -9.39 -8.77 16.01
C CYS A 20 -7.95 -8.50 16.49
N TRP A 21 -7.62 -7.24 16.82
CA TRP A 21 -6.41 -6.86 17.53
C TRP A 21 -6.80 -5.78 18.56
N PRO A 22 -6.50 -5.96 19.86
CA PRO A 22 -6.97 -5.08 20.90
C PRO A 22 -6.01 -3.90 21.02
N GLU A 23 -6.33 -2.77 20.40
CA GLU A 23 -5.76 -1.48 20.83
C GLU A 23 -6.89 -0.71 21.52
N PRO A 24 -6.89 -0.65 22.87
CA PRO A 24 -7.98 -0.08 23.68
C PRO A 24 -8.28 1.40 23.40
N ASN A 25 -7.44 2.08 22.61
CA ASN A 25 -7.46 3.52 22.42
C ASN A 25 -7.61 3.98 20.96
N SER A 26 -7.87 3.06 20.03
CA SER A 26 -7.97 3.41 18.60
C SER A 26 -9.31 4.11 18.29
N THR A 27 -9.29 5.43 18.13
CA THR A 27 -10.49 6.16 17.73
C THR A 27 -10.97 5.68 16.34
N PRO A 28 -12.28 5.43 16.15
CA PRO A 28 -12.78 4.91 14.88
C PRO A 28 -12.61 5.95 13.78
N MET A 29 -11.66 5.71 12.88
CA MET A 29 -11.30 6.60 11.77
C MET A 29 -12.03 6.23 10.47
N TRP A 30 -12.36 7.25 9.67
CA TRP A 30 -12.88 7.08 8.33
C TRP A 30 -11.77 6.90 7.30
N GLN A 31 -11.86 5.85 6.50
CA GLN A 31 -10.94 5.54 5.43
C GLN A 31 -11.63 5.70 4.08
N TYR A 32 -11.01 6.45 3.17
CA TYR A 32 -11.53 6.65 1.82
C TYR A 32 -11.33 5.39 0.95
N LEU A 33 -12.43 4.81 0.48
CA LEU A 33 -12.42 3.60 -0.33
C LEU A 33 -12.37 3.90 -1.84
N GLY A 34 -12.99 5.01 -2.25
CA GLY A 34 -13.09 5.42 -3.64
C GLY A 34 -14.34 6.26 -3.89
N PHE A 35 -14.73 6.41 -5.16
CA PHE A 35 -15.89 7.20 -5.56
C PHE A 35 -16.79 6.46 -6.54
N MET A 36 -18.01 6.96 -6.66
CA MET A 36 -18.99 6.59 -7.67
C MET A 36 -19.55 7.85 -8.33
N SER A 37 -19.86 7.77 -9.62
CA SER A 37 -20.36 8.88 -10.43
C SER A 37 -21.53 8.41 -11.30
N ASN A 38 -22.21 9.33 -11.99
CA ASN A 38 -23.23 8.93 -12.97
C ASN A 38 -22.64 8.09 -14.12
N SER A 39 -21.37 8.31 -14.48
CA SER A 39 -20.66 7.51 -15.48
C SER A 39 -20.20 6.16 -14.94
N LYS A 40 -20.05 6.02 -13.62
CA LYS A 40 -19.68 4.79 -12.92
C LYS A 40 -20.55 4.60 -11.67
N PRO A 41 -21.79 4.10 -11.83
CA PRO A 41 -22.80 4.07 -10.78
C PRO A 41 -22.62 2.93 -9.78
N SER A 42 -21.53 2.15 -9.86
CA SER A 42 -21.21 1.09 -8.91
C SER A 42 -19.70 0.89 -8.78
N ALA A 43 -19.27 0.45 -7.60
CA ALA A 43 -17.88 0.11 -7.31
C ALA A 43 -17.82 -1.02 -6.27
N ILE A 44 -16.76 -1.83 -6.33
CA ILE A 44 -16.51 -2.94 -5.41
C ILE A 44 -15.22 -2.64 -4.65
N PHE A 45 -15.26 -2.75 -3.32
CA PHE A 45 -14.12 -2.47 -2.44
C PHE A 45 -13.83 -3.68 -1.55
N LYS A 46 -12.59 -4.18 -1.57
CA LYS A 46 -12.13 -5.22 -0.65
C LYS A 46 -11.78 -4.58 0.70
N ILE A 47 -12.47 -5.00 1.76
CA ILE A 47 -12.36 -4.40 3.10
C ILE A 47 -11.45 -5.17 4.07
N SER A 48 -10.94 -6.34 3.66
CA SER A 48 -10.10 -7.20 4.50
C SER A 48 -8.73 -6.55 4.78
N GLN A 49 -8.35 -6.47 6.06
CA GLN A 49 -7.01 -6.08 6.56
C GLN A 49 -6.54 -4.63 6.34
N LEU A 50 -7.45 -3.65 6.17
CA LEU A 50 -7.01 -2.25 6.15
C LEU A 50 -6.47 -1.87 7.55
N LYS A 51 -5.18 -1.50 7.63
CA LYS A 51 -4.56 -1.12 8.90
C LYS A 51 -5.04 0.28 9.28
N ASN A 52 -5.40 0.48 10.54
CA ASN A 52 -5.77 1.79 11.06
C ASN A 52 -4.50 2.66 11.09
N LYS A 53 -4.31 3.50 10.07
CA LYS A 53 -3.23 4.49 10.06
C LYS A 53 -3.76 5.74 10.73
N GLU A 54 -3.27 6.01 11.94
CA GLU A 54 -3.68 7.10 12.82
C GLU A 54 -3.47 8.52 12.24
N ASP A 55 -2.77 8.64 11.10
CA ASP A 55 -2.43 9.92 10.46
C ASP A 55 -3.33 10.32 9.28
N LEU A 56 -4.34 9.53 8.91
CA LEU A 56 -5.26 9.94 7.85
C LEU A 56 -6.36 10.84 8.44
N VAL A 57 -6.15 12.16 8.36
CA VAL A 57 -7.19 13.15 8.67
C VAL A 57 -8.43 12.81 7.85
N SER A 58 -9.55 12.53 8.55
CA SER A 58 -10.86 12.35 7.92
C SER A 58 -11.21 13.63 7.18
N HIS A 59 -11.03 13.62 5.86
CA HIS A 59 -11.37 14.74 4.97
C HIS A 59 -12.88 15.00 4.93
N PHE A 60 -13.66 14.03 5.40
CA PHE A 60 -15.10 14.11 5.44
C PHE A 60 -15.56 14.60 6.81
N GLY A 61 -16.56 15.49 6.81
CA GLY A 61 -17.21 16.06 8.00
C GLY A 61 -18.00 15.05 8.83
N PHE A 62 -17.68 13.76 8.74
CA PHE A 62 -18.27 12.75 9.61
C PHE A 62 -17.72 12.95 11.02
N GLY A 63 -18.61 13.28 11.95
CA GLY A 63 -18.24 13.49 13.36
C GLY A 63 -17.52 12.28 13.97
N LYS A 64 -16.67 12.56 14.97
CA LYS A 64 -16.12 11.53 15.86
C LYS A 64 -17.29 10.87 16.59
N GLN A 65 -17.53 9.59 16.34
CA GLN A 65 -18.52 8.82 17.08
C GLN A 65 -17.83 7.75 17.93
N ALA A 66 -18.53 7.33 18.98
CA ALA A 66 -18.04 6.34 19.94
C ALA A 66 -17.72 5.00 19.25
N PHE A 67 -16.87 4.21 19.91
CA PHE A 67 -16.52 2.84 19.54
C PHE A 67 -17.78 2.03 19.19
N SER A 68 -17.76 1.34 18.06
CA SER A 68 -18.86 0.49 17.60
C SER A 68 -18.32 -0.85 17.09
N HIS A 69 -18.98 -1.96 17.45
CA HIS A 69 -18.71 -3.31 16.94
C HIS A 69 -19.35 -3.57 15.56
N THR A 70 -19.79 -2.50 14.89
CA THR A 70 -20.46 -2.57 13.59
C THR A 70 -19.68 -1.69 12.62
N ALA A 71 -19.21 -2.27 11.53
CA ALA A 71 -18.62 -1.50 10.44
C ALA A 71 -19.68 -0.58 9.82
N GLN A 72 -19.29 0.64 9.48
CA GLN A 72 -20.17 1.64 8.86
C GLN A 72 -19.60 2.07 7.52
N ILE A 73 -20.50 2.34 6.57
CA ILE A 73 -20.17 2.93 5.28
C ILE A 73 -20.77 4.33 5.25
N GLY A 74 -19.94 5.32 4.96
CA GLY A 74 -20.30 6.72 4.83
C GLY A 74 -20.23 7.12 3.36
N ILE A 75 -21.27 7.76 2.86
CA ILE A 75 -21.31 8.28 1.50
C ILE A 75 -21.45 9.80 1.62
N SER A 76 -20.46 10.53 1.10
CA SER A 76 -20.49 12.00 1.02
C SER A 76 -20.70 12.41 -0.43
N VAL A 77 -21.52 13.42 -0.68
CA VAL A 77 -21.70 13.99 -2.02
C VAL A 77 -20.74 15.16 -2.16
N GLU A 78 -19.74 15.01 -3.00
CA GLU A 78 -18.64 15.96 -3.16
C GLU A 78 -18.50 16.39 -4.64
N THR A 79 -17.72 17.46 -4.86
CA THR A 79 -17.37 17.85 -6.24
C THR A 79 -16.30 16.93 -6.82
N LEU A 80 -16.31 16.74 -8.14
CA LEU A 80 -15.28 15.95 -8.83
C LEU A 80 -13.86 16.49 -8.58
N ALA A 81 -13.71 17.81 -8.48
CA ALA A 81 -12.43 18.45 -8.15
C ALA A 81 -11.89 17.98 -6.79
N GLN A 82 -12.73 17.93 -5.75
CA GLN A 82 -12.35 17.43 -4.44
C GLN A 82 -12.07 15.92 -4.43
N ILE A 83 -12.85 15.13 -5.17
CA ILE A 83 -12.65 13.68 -5.25
C ILE A 83 -11.33 13.34 -5.95
N SER A 84 -10.93 14.12 -6.96
CA SER A 84 -9.70 13.90 -7.71
C SER A 84 -8.42 14.04 -6.87
N THR A 85 -8.47 14.79 -5.77
CA THR A 85 -7.34 14.95 -4.85
C THR A 85 -7.26 13.83 -3.81
N LEU A 86 -8.29 12.98 -3.70
CA LEU A 86 -8.34 11.89 -2.73
C LEU A 86 -7.76 10.61 -3.31
N THR A 87 -6.84 9.97 -2.57
CA THR A 87 -6.26 8.67 -2.95
C THR A 87 -6.91 7.55 -2.15
N PRO A 88 -7.53 6.53 -2.80
CA PRO A 88 -8.11 5.38 -2.12
C PRO A 88 -7.08 4.62 -1.27
N VAL A 89 -7.50 4.15 -0.09
CA VAL A 89 -6.62 3.40 0.82
C VAL A 89 -6.09 2.11 0.17
N SER A 90 -6.90 1.42 -0.64
CA SER A 90 -6.47 0.21 -1.36
C SER A 90 -5.29 0.44 -2.32
N GLN A 91 -5.25 1.61 -2.96
CA GLN A 91 -4.18 1.99 -3.88
C GLN A 91 -2.92 2.39 -3.10
N ALA A 92 -3.09 3.15 -2.01
CA ALA A 92 -1.98 3.55 -1.14
C ALA A 92 -1.33 2.35 -0.44
N GLU A 93 -2.13 1.38 0.05
CA GLU A 93 -1.62 0.18 0.70
C GLU A 93 -0.90 -0.75 -0.26
N SER A 94 -1.43 -0.95 -1.47
CA SER A 94 -0.80 -1.81 -2.48
C SER A 94 0.57 -1.28 -2.94
N ALA A 95 0.70 0.04 -3.12
CA ALA A 95 1.98 0.66 -3.47
C ALA A 95 2.99 0.54 -2.31
N SER A 96 2.55 0.83 -1.08
CA SER A 96 3.43 0.78 0.10
C SER A 96 3.88 -0.65 0.45
N SER A 97 2.98 -1.63 0.36
CA SER A 97 3.29 -3.05 0.63
C SER A 97 4.23 -3.64 -0.41
N ALA A 98 4.04 -3.35 -1.69
CA ALA A 98 4.95 -3.79 -2.75
C ALA A 98 6.36 -3.22 -2.55
N LEU A 99 6.47 -1.93 -2.20
CA LEU A 99 7.76 -1.30 -1.89
C LEU A 99 8.44 -1.95 -0.67
N GLN A 100 7.72 -2.11 0.43
CA GLN A 100 8.26 -2.77 1.63
C GLN A 100 8.70 -4.21 1.37
N PHE A 101 7.91 -4.96 0.59
CA PHE A 101 8.25 -6.31 0.18
C PHE A 101 9.53 -6.32 -0.66
N SER A 102 9.63 -5.46 -1.69
CA SER A 102 10.80 -5.37 -2.54
C SER A 102 12.06 -4.99 -1.76
N GLN A 103 11.98 -4.04 -0.83
CA GLN A 103 13.09 -3.66 0.04
C GLN A 103 13.57 -4.84 0.89
N LYS A 104 12.65 -5.51 1.59
CA LYS A 104 12.98 -6.69 2.42
C LYS A 104 13.54 -7.86 1.61
N MET A 105 13.03 -8.06 0.40
CA MET A 105 13.52 -9.11 -0.50
C MET A 105 14.96 -8.84 -0.93
N LEU A 106 15.27 -7.59 -1.32
CA LEU A 106 16.64 -7.20 -1.71
C LEU A 106 17.63 -7.34 -0.55
N GLU A 107 17.24 -6.88 0.65
CA GLU A 107 18.05 -7.00 1.85
C GLU A 107 18.31 -8.48 2.20
N ASN A 108 17.26 -9.31 2.16
CA ASN A 108 17.40 -10.75 2.40
C ASN A 108 18.33 -11.42 1.39
N PHE A 109 18.17 -11.13 0.10
CA PHE A 109 19.04 -11.64 -0.96
C PHE A 109 20.50 -11.23 -0.76
N PHE A 110 20.74 -9.94 -0.49
CA PHE A 110 22.09 -9.44 -0.28
C PHE A 110 22.76 -10.10 0.94
N ASN A 111 22.03 -10.22 2.06
CA ASN A 111 22.53 -10.88 3.27
C ASN A 111 22.84 -12.36 3.03
N TYR A 112 22.01 -13.05 2.25
CA TYR A 112 22.25 -14.44 1.88
C TYR A 112 23.54 -14.57 1.07
N VAL A 113 23.69 -13.84 -0.04
CA VAL A 113 24.89 -13.89 -0.88
C VAL A 113 26.14 -13.44 -0.13
N ALA A 114 26.03 -12.44 0.74
CA ALA A 114 27.13 -11.97 1.58
C ALA A 114 27.64 -13.02 2.56
N SER A 115 26.79 -13.92 3.04
CA SER A 115 27.22 -15.01 3.92
C SER A 115 28.13 -16.03 3.21
N PHE A 116 28.09 -16.10 1.88
CA PHE A 116 28.98 -16.95 1.06
C PHE A 116 30.20 -16.20 0.52
N SER A 117 30.42 -14.94 0.91
CA SER A 117 31.55 -14.15 0.42
C SER A 117 32.86 -14.56 1.12
N ASN A 118 33.53 -15.59 0.61
CA ASN A 118 34.91 -15.90 1.03
C ASN A 118 35.94 -15.32 0.05
N PRO A 119 37.18 -15.04 0.52
CA PRO A 119 38.26 -14.62 -0.37
C PRO A 119 38.54 -15.69 -1.44
N MET A 120 38.88 -15.24 -2.66
CA MET A 120 39.11 -16.09 -3.84
C MET A 120 40.09 -17.25 -3.58
N SER A 121 41.05 -17.07 -2.67
CA SER A 121 42.01 -18.10 -2.24
C SER A 121 41.36 -19.36 -1.65
N SER A 122 40.13 -19.26 -1.15
CA SER A 122 39.37 -20.37 -0.56
C SER A 122 38.74 -21.31 -1.60
N TYR A 123 38.66 -20.89 -2.87
CA TYR A 123 37.88 -21.57 -3.92
C TYR A 123 38.71 -22.17 -5.05
N LEU A 124 40.04 -22.14 -4.95
CA LEU A 124 40.97 -22.49 -6.02
C LEU A 124 40.88 -23.96 -6.52
N ASN A 125 40.00 -24.79 -5.96
CA ASN A 125 39.94 -26.23 -6.22
C ASN A 125 38.67 -26.72 -6.96
N ASN A 126 37.72 -25.85 -7.34
CA ASN A 126 36.51 -26.26 -8.07
C ASN A 126 36.40 -25.64 -9.48
N PRO A 127 36.96 -26.30 -10.51
CA PRO A 127 36.91 -25.81 -11.90
C PRO A 127 35.51 -25.86 -12.54
N ASN A 128 34.54 -26.54 -11.92
CA ASN A 128 33.17 -26.66 -12.43
C ASN A 128 32.21 -25.57 -11.91
N GLU A 129 32.66 -24.68 -11.02
CA GLU A 129 31.82 -23.68 -10.38
C GLU A 129 32.17 -22.27 -10.87
N SER A 130 31.14 -21.49 -11.22
CA SER A 130 31.30 -20.09 -11.64
C SER A 130 31.14 -19.15 -10.45
N TYR A 131 32.08 -18.23 -10.29
CA TYR A 131 32.08 -17.27 -9.18
C TYR A 131 31.70 -15.86 -9.66
N VAL A 132 30.84 -15.19 -8.90
CA VAL A 132 30.44 -13.79 -9.15
C VAL A 132 31.15 -12.88 -8.14
N PRO A 133 31.91 -11.86 -8.58
CA PRO A 133 32.54 -10.93 -7.66
C PRO A 133 31.49 -10.17 -6.84
N MET A 134 31.74 -10.03 -5.54
CA MET A 134 30.85 -9.30 -4.62
C MET A 134 30.62 -7.82 -5.05
N SER A 135 31.55 -7.22 -5.78
CA SER A 135 31.39 -5.88 -6.36
C SER A 135 30.23 -5.79 -7.36
N VAL A 136 30.02 -6.84 -8.16
CA VAL A 136 28.92 -6.91 -9.15
C VAL A 136 27.58 -6.97 -8.44
N VAL A 137 27.47 -7.77 -7.38
CA VAL A 137 26.25 -7.90 -6.57
C VAL A 137 25.89 -6.57 -5.90
N LYS A 138 26.88 -5.88 -5.32
CA LYS A 138 26.68 -4.53 -4.73
C LYS A 138 26.22 -3.50 -5.76
N SER A 139 26.85 -3.50 -6.95
CA SER A 139 26.46 -2.59 -8.03
C SER A 139 25.03 -2.88 -8.53
N TRP A 140 24.66 -4.15 -8.65
CA TRP A 140 23.30 -4.56 -9.01
C TRP A 140 22.28 -4.12 -7.96
N TYR A 141 22.57 -4.34 -6.67
CA TYR A 141 21.69 -3.92 -5.56
C TYR A 141 21.42 -2.41 -5.61
N ALA A 142 22.46 -1.58 -5.72
CA ALA A 142 22.32 -0.13 -5.79
C ALA A 142 21.52 0.32 -7.03
N ASN A 143 21.73 -0.32 -8.17
CA ASN A 143 20.97 -0.04 -9.38
C ASN A 143 19.49 -0.43 -9.25
N PHE A 144 19.20 -1.57 -8.62
CA PHE A 144 17.84 -2.03 -8.38
C PHE A 144 17.12 -1.08 -7.43
N GLU A 145 17.74 -0.71 -6.31
CA GLU A 145 17.17 0.21 -5.32
C GLU A 145 16.85 1.58 -5.93
N ARG A 146 17.77 2.11 -6.77
CA ARG A 146 17.55 3.35 -7.52
C ARG A 146 16.36 3.26 -8.48
N ARG A 147 16.20 2.14 -9.19
CA ARG A 147 15.06 1.94 -10.11
C ARG A 147 13.74 1.78 -9.34
N LEU A 148 13.77 1.09 -8.20
CA LEU A 148 12.62 0.87 -7.35
C LEU A 148 12.10 2.18 -6.74
N SER A 149 12.99 3.06 -6.29
CA SER A 149 12.62 4.37 -5.73
C SER A 149 12.04 5.33 -6.77
N GLN A 150 12.52 5.25 -8.01
CA GLN A 150 12.02 6.06 -9.13
C GLN A 150 10.66 5.55 -9.65
N ASN A 151 10.50 4.23 -9.77
CA ASN A 151 9.27 3.63 -10.27
C ASN A 151 9.02 2.28 -9.57
N PRO A 152 8.05 2.21 -8.63
CA PRO A 152 7.70 0.96 -7.93
C PRO A 152 7.26 -0.21 -8.85
N HIS A 153 6.89 0.07 -10.10
CA HIS A 153 6.43 -0.92 -11.08
C HIS A 153 7.42 -1.20 -12.22
N PHE A 154 8.68 -0.76 -12.11
CA PHE A 154 9.68 -0.90 -13.18
C PHE A 154 9.93 -2.35 -13.65
N TRP A 155 9.64 -3.34 -12.79
CA TRP A 155 9.90 -4.76 -13.03
C TRP A 155 8.72 -5.51 -13.68
N LYS A 156 7.55 -4.86 -13.86
CA LYS A 156 6.33 -5.49 -14.40
C LYS A 156 6.18 -5.37 -15.93
N THR A 157 7.21 -4.94 -16.64
CA THR A 157 7.20 -4.79 -18.11
C THR A 157 7.78 -6.04 -18.76
#